data_AF-A0A9D3Z810-F1
#
_entry.id   AF-A0A9D3Z810-F1
#
_cell.length_a   1.000
_cell.length_b   1.000
_cell.length_c   1.000
_cell.angle_alpha   90.00
_cell.angle_beta   90.00
_cell.angle_gamma   90.00
#
_symmetry.space_group_name_H-M   'P 1'
#
loop_
_entity.id
_entity.type
_entity.pdbx_description
1 polymer ?
#
loop_
_entity_poly.entity_id
_entity_poly.type
_entity_poly.pdbx_seq_one_letter_code
_entity_poly.pdbx_strand_id
1 'polypeptide(L)'
;MDENKQTHRKSNERLYCTLLVFAALVITGLVAGIVVLALKLKDPNHEKEHQVCLTEGCTRAAARVLDSIDASEDPCNNFYRFACGGFLKTHVIPDDSANIDVWSIVRDNVQYTCKYLLERPDLDPNATAVQKAKDLYASCVNTGK
;
A
#
# COMPACT_ATOMS: atom_id res chain seq x y z
N MET A 1 -53.86 67.16 -6.14
CA MET A 1 -53.12 66.30 -7.11
C MET A 1 -52.40 65.25 -6.26
N ASP A 2 -53.12 64.37 -5.56
CA ASP A 2 -52.50 63.60 -4.45
C ASP A 2 -52.88 62.11 -4.38
N GLU A 3 -53.96 61.68 -5.06
CA GLU A 3 -54.39 60.28 -5.01
C GLU A 3 -53.51 59.33 -5.85
N ASN A 4 -52.92 59.80 -6.96
CA ASN A 4 -52.08 58.95 -7.82
C ASN A 4 -50.72 58.60 -7.18
N LYS A 5 -50.23 59.44 -6.26
CA LYS A 5 -48.95 59.24 -5.55
C LYS A 5 -49.06 58.17 -4.45
N GLN A 6 -50.23 58.03 -3.83
CA GLN A 6 -50.51 57.02 -2.79
C GLN A 6 -50.69 55.61 -3.37
N THR A 7 -51.34 55.47 -4.53
CA THR A 7 -51.57 54.17 -5.18
C THR A 7 -50.29 53.56 -5.74
N HIS A 8 -49.41 54.40 -6.34
CA HIS A 8 -48.08 53.97 -6.80
C HIS A 8 -47.13 53.60 -5.66
N ARG A 9 -47.16 54.33 -4.53
CA ARG A 9 -46.35 54.02 -3.34
C ARG A 9 -46.72 52.67 -2.72
N LYS A 10 -48.03 52.37 -2.64
CA LYS A 10 -48.56 51.11 -2.09
C LYS A 10 -48.30 49.90 -2.99
N SER A 11 -48.27 50.10 -4.31
CA SER A 11 -47.93 49.08 -5.32
C SER A 11 -46.45 48.72 -5.28
N ASN A 12 -45.56 49.72 -5.19
CA ASN A 12 -44.12 49.52 -5.09
C ASN A 12 -43.71 48.88 -3.75
N GLU A 13 -44.36 49.21 -2.63
CA GLU A 13 -44.12 48.56 -1.33
C GLU A 13 -44.48 47.06 -1.36
N ARG A 14 -45.61 46.69 -1.99
CA ARG A 14 -46.01 45.28 -2.15
C ARG A 14 -45.06 44.51 -3.05
N LEU A 15 -44.63 45.12 -4.16
CA LEU A 15 -43.65 44.51 -5.07
C LEU A 15 -42.30 44.31 -4.37
N TYR A 16 -41.85 45.28 -3.57
CA TYR A 16 -40.61 45.17 -2.80
C TYR A 16 -40.70 44.07 -1.73
N CYS A 17 -41.81 43.98 -1.01
CA CYS A 17 -42.05 42.88 -0.07
C CYS A 17 -42.03 41.52 -0.76
N THR A 18 -42.64 41.38 -1.94
CA THR A 18 -42.59 40.10 -2.67
C THR A 18 -41.17 39.75 -3.12
N LEU A 19 -40.40 40.71 -3.64
CA LEU A 19 -39.00 40.49 -4.04
C LEU A 19 -38.10 40.14 -2.85
N LEU A 20 -38.30 40.79 -1.69
CA LEU A 20 -37.58 40.47 -0.46
C LEU A 20 -37.92 39.07 0.05
N VAL A 21 -39.18 38.65 -0.04
CA VAL A 21 -39.60 37.29 0.35
C VAL A 21 -38.99 36.25 -0.58
N PHE A 22 -39.02 36.47 -1.90
CA PHE A 22 -38.36 35.56 -2.85
C PHE A 22 -36.84 35.50 -2.64
N ALA A 23 -36.18 36.64 -2.42
CA ALA A 23 -34.75 36.68 -2.12
C ALA A 23 -34.43 35.92 -0.82
N ALA A 24 -35.23 36.09 0.23
CA ALA A 24 -35.06 35.37 1.48
C ALA A 24 -35.21 33.85 1.28
N LEU A 25 -36.21 33.40 0.52
CA LEU A 25 -36.40 31.98 0.22
C LEU A 25 -35.23 31.36 -0.56
N VAL A 26 -34.70 32.09 -1.55
CA VAL A 26 -33.52 31.65 -2.32
C VAL A 26 -32.29 31.60 -1.41
N ILE A 27 -32.06 32.61 -0.57
CA ILE A 27 -30.94 32.63 0.38
C ILE A 27 -31.06 31.47 1.37
N THR A 28 -32.25 31.21 1.92
CA THR A 28 -32.45 30.08 2.84
C THR A 28 -32.21 28.73 2.15
N GLY A 29 -32.61 28.59 0.88
CA GLY A 29 -32.35 27.38 0.10
C GLY A 29 -30.86 27.19 -0.20
N LEU A 30 -30.14 28.25 -0.56
CA LEU A 30 -28.70 28.23 -0.78
C LEU A 30 -27.94 27.91 0.51
N VAL A 31 -28.29 28.54 1.63
CA VAL A 31 -27.68 28.28 2.93
C VAL A 31 -27.96 26.84 3.37
N ALA A 32 -29.20 26.37 3.24
CA ALA A 32 -29.54 24.97 3.56
C ALA A 32 -28.79 23.98 2.67
N GLY A 33 -28.66 24.26 1.37
CA GLY A 33 -27.89 23.44 0.43
C GLY A 33 -26.40 23.40 0.78
N ILE A 34 -25.80 24.55 1.12
CA ILE A 34 -24.40 24.64 1.57
C ILE A 34 -24.21 23.89 2.89
N VAL A 35 -25.15 24.00 3.83
CA VAL A 35 -25.09 23.28 5.11
C VAL A 35 -25.21 21.77 4.89
N VAL A 36 -26.14 21.31 4.05
CA VAL A 36 -26.26 19.88 3.71
C VAL A 36 -25.01 19.37 3.01
N LEU A 37 -24.45 20.13 2.06
CA LEU A 37 -23.20 19.78 1.38
C LEU A 37 -22.03 19.71 2.38
N ALA A 38 -21.91 20.69 3.27
CA ALA A 38 -20.89 20.71 4.32
C ALA A 38 -21.06 19.54 5.30
N LEU A 39 -22.29 19.18 5.68
CA LEU A 39 -22.59 18.01 6.50
C LEU A 39 -22.25 16.68 5.81
N LYS A 40 -22.37 16.62 4.47
CA LYS A 40 -21.93 15.46 3.67
C LYS A 40 -20.42 15.40 3.48
N LEU A 41 -19.74 16.54 3.39
CA LEU A 41 -18.27 16.62 3.37
C LEU A 41 -17.67 16.38 4.76
N LYS A 42 -18.42 16.68 5.82
CA LYS A 42 -18.11 16.39 7.23
C LYS A 42 -18.74 15.06 7.66
N ASP A 43 -18.77 14.06 6.77
CA ASP A 43 -19.04 12.69 7.21
C ASP A 43 -17.74 12.14 7.82
N PRO A 44 -17.64 11.99 9.15
CA PRO A 44 -16.44 11.44 9.78
C PRO A 44 -16.25 9.95 9.45
N ASN A 45 -17.18 9.33 8.71
CA ASN A 45 -17.11 7.93 8.29
C ASN A 45 -16.59 7.74 6.85
N HIS A 46 -16.27 8.81 6.13
CA HIS A 46 -15.58 8.71 4.83
C HIS A 46 -14.05 8.69 4.96
N GLU A 47 -13.56 8.21 6.11
CA GLU A 47 -12.16 7.90 6.34
C GLU A 47 -12.05 6.67 7.25
N LYS A 48 -12.64 5.56 6.80
CA LYS A 48 -11.87 4.32 6.93
C LYS A 48 -10.79 4.36 5.86
N GLU A 49 -9.82 5.27 6.01
CA GLU A 49 -8.50 5.01 5.46
C GLU A 49 -8.14 3.62 6.02
N HIS A 50 -8.08 2.62 5.14
CA HIS A 50 -7.23 1.48 5.44
C HIS A 50 -5.87 2.10 5.70
N GLN A 51 -5.45 2.18 6.96
CA GLN A 51 -4.13 2.69 7.30
C GLN A 51 -3.13 1.76 6.63
N VAL A 52 -2.66 2.17 5.44
CA VAL A 52 -1.68 1.42 4.68
C VAL A 52 -0.40 1.44 5.51
N CYS A 53 0.12 0.25 5.83
CA CYS A 53 1.37 0.15 6.56
C CYS A 53 2.54 0.62 5.68
N LEU A 54 3.21 1.70 6.09
CA LEU A 54 4.38 2.26 5.40
C LEU A 54 5.70 2.02 6.14
N THR A 55 5.73 1.08 7.09
CA THR A 55 6.99 0.66 7.71
C THR A 55 7.90 0.01 6.66
N GLU A 56 9.23 0.06 6.86
CA GLU A 56 10.19 -0.58 5.93
C GLU A 56 9.87 -2.06 5.68
N GLY A 57 9.47 -2.79 6.74
CA GLY A 57 9.07 -4.18 6.63
C GLY A 57 7.87 -4.39 5.71
N CYS A 58 6.84 -3.55 5.84
CA CYS A 58 5.64 -3.61 5.01
C CYS A 58 5.93 -3.26 3.55
N THR A 59 6.70 -2.20 3.29
CA THR A 59 7.01 -1.77 1.91
C THR A 59 7.90 -2.79 1.20
N ARG A 60 8.89 -3.36 1.88
CA ARG A 60 9.73 -4.44 1.32
C ARG A 60 8.93 -5.71 1.07
N ALA A 61 8.02 -6.08 1.98
CA ALA A 61 7.16 -7.25 1.78
C ALA A 61 6.19 -7.05 0.61
N ALA A 62 5.55 -5.88 0.52
CA ALA A 62 4.65 -5.55 -0.58
C ALA A 62 5.37 -5.58 -1.94
N ALA A 63 6.59 -5.02 -2.01
CA ALA A 63 7.41 -5.08 -3.23
C ALA A 63 7.67 -6.53 -3.68
N ARG A 64 8.09 -7.41 -2.77
CA ARG A 64 8.33 -8.83 -3.08
C ARG A 64 7.07 -9.56 -3.58
N VAL A 65 5.91 -9.25 -3.01
CA VAL A 65 4.62 -9.81 -3.46
C VAL A 65 4.31 -9.32 -4.87
N LEU A 66 4.45 -8.01 -5.13
CA LEU A 66 4.20 -7.42 -6.45
C LEU A 66 5.13 -7.98 -7.52
N ASP A 67 6.42 -8.18 -7.21
CA ASP A 67 7.39 -8.77 -8.15
C ASP A 67 7.05 -10.22 -8.53
N SER A 68 6.36 -10.94 -7.64
CA SER A 68 5.96 -12.33 -7.87
C SER A 68 4.69 -12.44 -8.70
N ILE A 69 3.83 -11.42 -8.67
CA ILE A 69 2.51 -11.41 -9.32
C ILE A 69 2.63 -11.15 -10.82
N ASP A 70 1.79 -11.83 -11.60
CA ASP A 70 1.47 -11.51 -12.99
C ASP A 70 0.04 -11.01 -13.11
N ALA A 71 -0.13 -9.68 -13.15
CA ALA A 71 -1.44 -9.03 -13.20
C ALA A 71 -2.17 -9.20 -14.55
N SER A 72 -1.54 -9.83 -15.55
CA SER A 72 -2.20 -10.15 -16.82
C SER A 72 -3.06 -11.42 -16.76
N GLU A 73 -2.88 -12.24 -15.72
CA GLU A 73 -3.61 -13.48 -15.50
C GLU A 73 -4.85 -13.25 -14.62
N ASP A 74 -5.96 -13.89 -14.92
CA ASP A 74 -7.18 -13.80 -14.09
C ASP A 74 -7.06 -14.70 -12.85
N PRO A 75 -7.06 -14.15 -11.62
CA PRO A 75 -6.95 -14.93 -10.39
C PRO A 75 -8.08 -15.94 -10.18
N CYS A 76 -9.27 -15.68 -10.73
CA CYS A 76 -10.42 -16.59 -10.62
C CYS A 76 -10.26 -17.83 -11.50
N ASN A 77 -9.45 -17.75 -12.56
CA ASN A 77 -9.20 -18.85 -13.50
C ASN A 77 -7.91 -19.60 -13.16
N ASN A 78 -6.83 -18.89 -12.87
CA ASN A 78 -5.53 -19.50 -12.54
C ASN A 78 -4.77 -18.67 -11.51
N PHE A 79 -5.14 -18.85 -10.24
CA PHE A 79 -4.51 -18.13 -9.13
C PHE A 79 -2.99 -18.40 -9.03
N TYR A 80 -2.51 -19.57 -9.44
CA TYR A 80 -1.07 -19.87 -9.42
C TYR A 80 -0.30 -19.00 -10.43
N ARG A 81 -0.80 -18.87 -11.66
CA ARG A 81 -0.19 -17.99 -12.67
C ARG A 81 -0.31 -16.53 -12.29
N PHE A 82 -1.43 -16.11 -11.72
CA PHE A 82 -1.57 -14.77 -11.18
C PHE A 82 -0.58 -14.49 -10.03
N ALA A 83 -0.49 -15.36 -9.03
CA ALA A 83 0.31 -15.10 -7.83
C ALA A 83 1.82 -15.33 -8.01
N CYS A 84 2.23 -16.22 -8.92
CA CYS A 84 3.62 -16.62 -9.11
C CYS A 84 4.16 -16.38 -10.52
N GLY A 85 3.34 -15.90 -11.46
CA GLY A 85 3.73 -15.75 -12.86
C GLY A 85 4.91 -14.79 -13.05
N GLY A 86 5.02 -13.73 -12.25
CA GLY A 86 6.16 -12.81 -12.24
C GLY A 86 7.44 -13.52 -11.78
N PHE A 87 7.35 -14.33 -10.73
CA PHE A 87 8.47 -15.15 -10.24
C PHE A 87 8.98 -16.12 -11.32
N LEU A 88 8.06 -16.85 -11.97
CA LEU A 88 8.40 -17.82 -13.01
C LEU A 88 9.06 -17.19 -14.25
N LYS A 89 8.74 -15.92 -14.56
CA LYS A 89 9.36 -15.18 -15.68
C LYS A 89 10.79 -14.73 -15.37
N THR A 90 11.11 -14.51 -14.09
CA THR A 90 12.36 -13.89 -13.65
C THR A 90 13.38 -14.88 -13.08
N HIS A 91 12.94 -16.06 -12.64
CA HIS A 91 13.78 -17.06 -11.98
C HIS A 91 13.91 -18.31 -12.84
N VAL A 92 15.06 -18.45 -13.50
CA VAL A 92 15.43 -19.63 -14.30
C VAL A 92 16.16 -20.63 -13.40
N ILE A 93 15.90 -21.92 -13.61
CA ILE A 93 16.58 -23.01 -12.89
C ILE A 93 18.08 -23.00 -13.27
N PRO A 94 19.01 -22.79 -12.33
CA PRO A 94 20.44 -22.85 -12.60
C PRO A 94 20.93 -24.27 -12.92
N ASP A 95 22.10 -24.40 -13.57
CA ASP A 95 22.65 -25.69 -14.02
C ASP A 95 22.97 -26.67 -12.88
N ASP A 96 23.19 -26.17 -11.66
CA ASP A 96 23.50 -26.96 -10.48
C ASP A 96 22.26 -27.44 -9.72
N SER A 97 21.07 -27.12 -10.22
CA SER A 97 19.81 -27.27 -9.50
C SER A 97 18.74 -27.95 -10.36
N ALA A 98 17.91 -28.79 -9.75
CA ALA A 98 16.80 -29.45 -10.44
C ALA A 98 15.51 -28.59 -10.45
N ASN A 99 15.40 -27.63 -9.53
CA ASN A 99 14.26 -26.76 -9.37
C ASN A 99 14.69 -25.44 -8.73
N ILE A 100 13.89 -24.39 -8.94
CA ILE A 100 14.02 -23.11 -8.24
C ILE A 100 12.67 -22.74 -7.62
N ASP A 101 12.69 -22.43 -6.33
CA ASP A 101 11.53 -21.98 -5.59
C ASP A 101 11.99 -21.07 -4.44
N VAL A 102 11.04 -20.53 -3.67
CA VAL A 102 11.37 -19.63 -2.55
C VAL A 102 12.21 -20.34 -1.49
N TRP A 103 12.01 -21.64 -1.27
CA TRP A 103 12.78 -22.40 -0.29
C TRP A 103 14.20 -22.68 -0.75
N SER A 104 14.43 -22.90 -2.05
CA SER A 104 15.78 -23.00 -2.60
C SER A 104 16.54 -21.69 -2.36
N ILE A 105 15.95 -20.56 -2.71
CA ILE A 105 16.57 -19.23 -2.50
C ILE A 105 16.89 -18.99 -1.01
N VAL A 106 15.97 -19.31 -0.10
CA VAL A 106 16.21 -19.14 1.35
C VAL A 106 17.34 -20.06 1.83
N ARG A 107 17.35 -21.32 1.39
CA ARG A 107 18.40 -22.28 1.75
C ARG A 107 19.77 -21.83 1.26
N ASP A 108 19.87 -21.31 0.04
CA ASP A 108 21.12 -20.83 -0.54
C ASP A 108 21.66 -19.62 0.25
N ASN A 109 20.78 -18.69 0.65
CA ASN A 109 21.16 -17.56 1.51
C ASN A 109 21.66 -18.01 2.89
N VAL A 110 21.02 -19.03 3.49
CA VAL A 110 21.47 -19.59 4.77
C VAL A 110 22.83 -20.28 4.60
N GLN A 111 23.00 -21.09 3.56
CA GLN A 111 24.26 -21.76 3.27
C GLN A 111 25.39 -20.76 3.02
N TYR A 112 25.13 -19.69 2.28
CA TYR A 112 26.07 -18.59 2.10
C TYR A 112 26.47 -17.94 3.43
N THR A 113 25.50 -17.69 4.31
CA THR A 113 25.76 -17.15 5.65
C THR A 113 26.59 -18.13 6.49
N CYS A 114 26.25 -19.41 6.49
CA CYS A 114 27.02 -20.45 7.18
C CYS A 114 28.46 -20.51 6.67
N LYS A 115 28.66 -20.51 5.34
CA LYS A 115 30.00 -20.44 4.73
C LYS A 115 30.78 -19.24 5.25
N TYR A 116 30.19 -18.04 5.18
CA TYR A 116 30.82 -16.81 5.67
C TYR A 116 31.22 -16.91 7.16
N LEU A 117 30.35 -17.46 8.01
CA LEU A 117 30.62 -17.63 9.44
C LEU A 117 31.72 -18.66 9.72
N LEU A 118 31.82 -19.70 8.89
CA LEU A 118 32.84 -20.75 9.03
C LEU A 118 34.21 -20.28 8.52
N GLU A 119 34.27 -19.45 7.48
CA GLU A 119 35.53 -18.96 6.88
C GLU A 119 36.16 -17.77 7.61
N ARG A 120 35.38 -16.96 8.33
CA ARG A 120 35.92 -15.81 9.08
C ARG A 120 36.72 -16.23 10.33
N PRO A 121 37.65 -15.42 10.85
CA PRO A 121 38.35 -15.68 12.11
C PRO A 121 37.40 -15.84 13.31
N ASP A 122 37.85 -16.57 14.34
CA ASP A 122 37.04 -16.81 15.53
C ASP A 122 36.75 -15.55 16.32
N LEU A 123 35.49 -15.41 16.74
CA LEU A 123 35.07 -14.33 17.62
C LEU A 123 35.28 -14.65 19.10
N ASP A 124 35.26 -15.94 19.45
CA ASP A 124 35.51 -16.43 20.80
C ASP A 124 36.44 -17.65 20.72
N PRO A 125 37.73 -17.50 21.07
CA PRO A 125 38.69 -18.60 21.10
C PRO A 125 38.31 -19.74 22.04
N ASN A 126 37.40 -19.51 23.00
CA ASN A 126 36.98 -20.53 23.96
C ASN A 126 35.81 -21.39 23.44
N ALA A 127 35.22 -21.04 22.29
CA ALA A 127 34.10 -21.76 21.71
C ALA A 127 34.54 -23.04 20.97
N THR A 128 34.95 -24.06 21.74
CA THR A 128 35.51 -25.32 21.21
C THR A 128 34.61 -26.05 20.21
N ALA A 129 33.28 -25.98 20.35
CA ALA A 129 32.35 -26.57 19.39
C ALA A 129 32.37 -25.86 18.03
N VAL A 130 32.52 -24.54 18.03
CA VAL A 130 32.60 -23.73 16.81
C VAL A 130 33.92 -24.02 16.09
N GLN A 131 35.02 -24.12 16.84
CA GLN A 131 36.32 -24.50 16.28
C GLN A 131 36.24 -25.85 15.55
N LYS A 132 35.65 -26.87 16.18
CA LYS A 132 35.50 -28.19 15.55
C LYS A 132 34.65 -28.15 14.28
N ALA A 133 33.60 -27.34 14.23
CA ALA A 133 32.78 -27.18 13.04
C ALA A 133 33.56 -26.50 11.90
N LYS A 134 34.40 -25.51 12.21
CA LYS A 134 35.30 -24.84 11.25
C LYS A 134 36.37 -25.77 10.72
N ASP A 135 37.03 -26.52 11.61
CA ASP A 135 38.07 -27.48 11.22
C ASP A 135 37.48 -28.56 10.31
N LEU A 136 36.28 -29.08 10.63
CA LEU A 136 35.55 -30.03 9.79
C LEU A 136 35.23 -29.42 8.42
N TYR A 137 34.69 -28.20 8.38
CA TYR A 137 34.42 -27.49 7.13
C TYR A 137 35.68 -27.35 6.28
N ALA A 138 36.78 -26.86 6.88
CA ALA A 138 38.07 -26.67 6.22
C ALA A 138 38.62 -27.97 5.64
N SER A 139 38.47 -29.11 6.34
CA SER A 139 38.90 -30.42 5.85
C SER A 139 38.15 -30.89 4.59
N CYS A 140 36.92 -30.41 4.38
CA CYS A 140 36.11 -30.77 3.22
C CYS A 140 36.41 -29.86 2.02
N VAL A 141 36.55 -28.55 2.25
CA VAL A 141 36.69 -27.55 1.18
C VAL A 141 38.12 -27.32 0.72
N ASN A 142 39.13 -27.54 1.57
CA ASN A 142 40.53 -27.45 1.18
C ASN A 142 40.93 -28.66 0.34
N THR A 143 40.53 -28.63 -0.93
CA THR A 143 40.85 -29.64 -1.95
C THR A 143 42.26 -29.49 -2.51
N GLY A 144 43.20 -29.01 -1.69
CA GLY A 144 44.60 -28.87 -2.06
C GLY A 144 45.15 -30.20 -2.56
N LYS A 145 45.54 -30.21 -3.84
CA LYS A 145 46.56 -31.12 -4.35
C LYS A 145 47.92 -30.79 -3.75
#